data_AF-A0A916TKQ6-F1
#
_entry.id   AF-A0A916TKQ6-F1
#
_cell.length_a   1.000
_cell.length_b   1.000
_cell.length_c   1.000
_cell.angle_alpha   90.00
_cell.angle_beta   90.00
_cell.angle_gamma   90.00
#
_symmetry.space_group_name_H-M   'P 1'
#
loop_
_entity.id
_entity.type
_entity.pdbx_description
1 polymer ?
#
loop_
_entity_poly.entity_id
_entity_poly.type
_entity_poly.pdbx_seq_one_letter_code
_entity_poly.pdbx_strand_id
1 'polypeptide(L)'
;MTQEDVEPLRARYRPAMIKVLFLGESAPAGGAFFYKQTGQVHSQLRRALAPHIGESPSFVEAFRQAGFYLDDLVLDPVNWLSRSERRASHAAGIPSLARRLKDYKAPRVVAFMKAIAAPVQTAIAVSGTACSLHVVPFPGNGRQGEFQSAMRTILPELLS
;
A
#
# COMPACT_ATOMS: atom_id res chain seq x y z
N MET A 1 -12.85 10.34 6.80
CA MET A 1 -13.50 9.57 5.72
C MET A 1 -13.83 8.20 6.26
N THR A 2 -14.99 7.67 5.89
CA THR A 2 -15.41 6.33 6.28
C THR A 2 -14.89 5.29 5.28
N GLN A 3 -14.95 4.01 5.64
CA GLN A 3 -14.66 2.92 4.69
C GLN A 3 -15.56 3.01 3.45
N GLU A 4 -16.83 3.38 3.62
CA GLU A 4 -17.82 3.54 2.54
C GLU A 4 -17.41 4.61 1.51
N ASP A 5 -16.65 5.63 1.94
CA ASP A 5 -16.10 6.64 1.03
C ASP A 5 -14.84 6.16 0.29
N VAL A 6 -14.07 5.28 0.93
CA VAL A 6 -12.71 4.89 0.52
C VAL A 6 -12.74 3.72 -0.45
N GLU A 7 -13.45 2.64 -0.10
CA GLU A 7 -13.41 1.39 -0.87
C GLU A 7 -13.92 1.53 -2.30
N PRO A 8 -15.04 2.26 -2.57
CA PRO A 8 -15.50 2.44 -3.95
C PRO A 8 -14.49 3.19 -4.82
N LEU A 9 -13.77 4.17 -4.24
CA LEU A 9 -12.72 4.89 -4.96
C LEU A 9 -11.51 4.00 -5.19
N ARG A 10 -11.07 3.24 -4.18
CA ARG A 10 -9.95 2.29 -4.30
C ARG A 10 -10.22 1.27 -5.42
N ALA A 11 -11.43 0.69 -5.41
CA ALA A 11 -11.84 -0.33 -6.37
C ALA A 11 -11.80 0.16 -7.84
N ARG A 12 -12.10 1.44 -8.10
CA ARG A 12 -12.00 2.02 -9.46
C ARG A 12 -10.59 1.95 -10.04
N TYR A 13 -9.58 2.00 -9.19
CA TYR A 13 -8.17 1.95 -9.59
C TYR A 13 -7.54 0.57 -9.47
N ARG A 14 -8.34 -0.48 -9.23
CA ARG A 14 -7.84 -1.86 -9.23
C ARG A 14 -7.51 -2.29 -10.67
N PRO A 15 -6.28 -2.72 -10.98
CA PRO A 15 -5.96 -3.30 -12.28
C PRO A 15 -6.57 -4.70 -12.41
N ALA A 16 -6.76 -5.16 -13.65
CA ALA A 16 -7.24 -6.51 -13.93
C ALA A 16 -6.31 -7.59 -13.37
N MET A 17 -5.00 -7.32 -13.38
CA MET A 17 -3.96 -8.14 -12.76
C MET A 17 -3.07 -7.26 -11.89
N ILE A 18 -2.97 -7.59 -10.61
CA ILE A 18 -2.09 -6.88 -9.66
C ILE A 18 -0.71 -7.52 -9.74
N LYS A 19 0.26 -6.80 -10.32
CA LYS A 19 1.67 -7.19 -10.38
C LYS A 19 2.40 -6.87 -9.08
N VAL A 20 2.08 -5.71 -8.49
CA VAL A 20 2.65 -5.26 -7.22
C VAL A 20 1.55 -4.67 -6.35
N LEU A 21 1.41 -5.21 -5.14
CA LEU A 21 0.53 -4.68 -4.11
C LEU A 21 1.33 -3.83 -3.13
N PHE A 22 1.05 -2.54 -3.11
CA PHE A 22 1.56 -1.60 -2.12
C PHE A 22 0.63 -1.59 -0.90
N LEU A 23 1.19 -1.67 0.31
CA LEU A 23 0.42 -1.76 1.55
C LEU A 23 0.75 -0.62 2.51
N GLY A 24 -0.28 0.16 2.86
CA GLY A 24 -0.30 1.08 3.99
C GLY A 24 -0.81 0.42 5.28
N GLU A 25 -0.81 1.18 6.37
CA GLU A 25 -1.38 0.73 7.65
C GLU A 25 -2.91 0.80 7.63
N SER A 26 -3.46 1.96 7.26
CA SER A 26 -4.88 2.24 7.13
C SER A 26 -5.11 3.49 6.29
N ALA A 27 -6.31 3.62 5.72
CA ALA A 27 -6.73 4.85 5.07
C ALA A 27 -6.69 6.05 6.06
N PRO A 28 -6.29 7.25 5.62
CA PRO A 28 -6.19 8.39 6.52
C PRO A 28 -7.58 8.95 6.87
N ALA A 29 -7.79 9.23 8.16
CA ALA A 29 -9.01 9.88 8.65
C ALA A 29 -9.28 11.25 7.97
N GLY A 30 -8.21 12.02 7.75
CA GLY A 30 -8.22 13.41 7.25
C GLY A 30 -8.30 13.58 5.74
N GLY A 31 -8.71 12.57 4.98
CA GLY A 31 -9.03 12.73 3.55
C GLY A 31 -7.84 12.75 2.57
N ALA A 32 -6.60 12.74 3.07
CA ALA A 32 -5.36 12.69 2.30
C ALA A 32 -5.09 11.30 1.66
N PHE A 33 -6.11 10.73 1.04
CA PHE A 33 -6.10 9.38 0.49
C PHE A 33 -5.38 9.32 -0.86
N PHE A 34 -4.60 8.26 -1.06
CA PHE A 34 -3.74 8.10 -2.25
C PHE A 34 -4.50 8.28 -3.56
N TYR A 35 -5.66 7.63 -3.71
CA TYR A 35 -6.46 7.71 -4.94
C TYR A 35 -7.23 9.01 -5.13
N LYS A 36 -7.23 9.91 -4.12
CA LYS A 36 -7.64 11.31 -4.30
C LYS A 36 -6.49 12.18 -4.83
N GLN A 37 -5.33 11.60 -5.09
CA GLN A 37 -4.12 12.29 -5.57
C GLN A 37 -3.62 13.37 -4.59
N THR A 38 -3.79 13.12 -3.29
CA THR A 38 -3.42 14.03 -2.21
C THR A 38 -2.53 13.35 -1.17
N GLY A 39 -1.84 14.14 -0.36
CA GLY A 39 -1.06 13.63 0.77
C GLY A 39 0.34 13.12 0.41
N GLN A 40 1.13 12.85 1.46
CA GLN A 40 2.54 12.51 1.32
C GLN A 40 2.77 11.16 0.63
N VAL A 41 1.90 10.18 0.87
CA VAL A 41 1.98 8.86 0.21
C VAL A 41 1.88 9.03 -1.30
N HIS A 42 0.89 9.80 -1.79
CA HIS A 42 0.76 10.09 -3.22
C HIS A 42 1.99 10.82 -3.76
N SER A 43 2.39 11.93 -3.14
CA SER A 43 3.52 12.74 -3.62
C SER A 43 4.84 11.96 -3.69
N GLN A 44 5.14 11.11 -2.71
CA GLN A 44 6.38 10.33 -2.71
C GLN A 44 6.34 9.14 -3.65
N LEU A 45 5.22 8.41 -3.75
CA LEU A 45 5.07 7.33 -4.73
C LEU A 45 5.14 7.88 -6.15
N ARG A 46 4.45 9.00 -6.42
CA ARG A 46 4.55 9.73 -7.68
C ARG A 46 6.01 10.05 -8.00
N ARG A 47 6.72 10.68 -7.07
CA ARG A 47 8.15 11.01 -7.25
C ARG A 47 9.02 9.79 -7.55
N ALA A 48 8.75 8.65 -6.90
CA ALA A 48 9.54 7.43 -7.07
C ALA A 48 9.23 6.68 -8.38
N LEU A 49 7.97 6.69 -8.82
CA LEU A 49 7.46 5.79 -9.86
C LEU A 49 7.16 6.49 -11.19
N ALA A 50 6.70 7.75 -11.16
CA ALA A 50 6.33 8.50 -12.36
C ALA A 50 7.44 8.56 -13.43
N PRO A 51 8.74 8.68 -13.09
CA PRO A 51 9.81 8.64 -14.11
C PRO A 51 9.87 7.33 -14.92
N HIS A 52 9.23 6.27 -14.43
CA HIS A 52 9.29 4.92 -15.01
C HIS A 52 7.96 4.45 -15.60
N ILE A 53 6.84 4.89 -15.02
CA ILE A 53 5.50 4.46 -15.46
C ILE A 53 4.69 5.58 -16.11
N GLY A 54 5.19 6.82 -16.09
CA GLY A 54 4.50 7.99 -16.62
C GLY A 54 3.43 8.56 -15.68
N GLU A 55 2.65 9.51 -16.19
CA GLU A 55 1.62 10.24 -15.43
C GLU A 55 0.32 10.49 -16.21
N SER A 56 0.16 9.97 -17.43
CA SER A 56 -0.99 10.31 -18.29
C SER A 56 -2.12 9.27 -18.18
N PRO A 57 -3.40 9.67 -18.05
CA PRO A 57 -3.90 11.04 -17.82
C PRO A 57 -3.76 11.52 -16.37
N SER A 58 -3.44 10.63 -15.44
CA SER A 58 -3.03 10.97 -14.07
C SER A 58 -2.04 9.92 -13.55
N PHE A 59 -1.28 10.25 -12.49
CA PHE A 59 -0.35 9.31 -11.90
C PHE A 59 -1.04 8.03 -11.39
N VAL A 60 -2.24 8.13 -10.82
CA VAL A 60 -2.99 6.95 -10.34
C VAL A 60 -3.50 6.07 -11.46
N GLU A 61 -3.75 6.63 -12.65
CA GLU A 61 -4.04 5.82 -13.86
C GLU A 61 -2.78 5.14 -14.38
N ALA A 62 -1.64 5.84 -14.44
CA ALA A 62 -0.36 5.23 -14.80
C ALA A 62 0.03 4.11 -13.82
N PHE A 63 -0.20 4.32 -12.52
CA PHE A 63 -0.02 3.33 -11.46
C PHE A 63 -0.89 2.09 -11.69
N ARG A 64 -2.18 2.27 -12.00
CA ARG A 64 -3.09 1.18 -12.36
C ARG A 64 -2.61 0.45 -13.63
N GLN A 65 -2.26 1.17 -14.69
CA GLN A 65 -1.81 0.60 -15.96
C GLN A 65 -0.52 -0.21 -15.82
N ALA A 66 0.38 0.19 -14.92
CA ALA A 66 1.57 -0.58 -14.57
C ALA A 66 1.24 -1.89 -13.82
N GLY A 67 -0.02 -2.14 -13.47
CA GLY A 67 -0.44 -3.28 -12.66
C GLY A 67 -0.20 -3.07 -11.18
N PHE A 68 -0.03 -1.83 -10.72
CA PHE A 68 0.17 -1.51 -9.32
C PHE A 68 -1.15 -1.18 -8.62
N TYR A 69 -1.27 -1.59 -7.37
CA TYR A 69 -2.45 -1.33 -6.55
C TYR A 69 -2.04 -1.00 -5.12
N LEU A 70 -2.70 -0.04 -4.48
CA LEU A 70 -2.46 0.36 -3.10
C LEU A 70 -3.66 -0.03 -2.24
N ASP A 71 -3.41 -0.83 -1.22
CA ASP A 71 -4.39 -1.25 -0.21
C ASP A 71 -3.78 -1.05 1.18
N ASP A 72 -4.52 -1.44 2.23
CA ASP A 72 -4.11 -1.25 3.61
C ASP A 72 -4.20 -2.57 4.42
N LEU A 73 -3.40 -2.68 5.48
CA LEU A 73 -3.50 -3.78 6.44
C LEU A 73 -4.87 -3.76 7.14
N VAL A 74 -5.28 -2.59 7.61
CA VAL A 74 -6.54 -2.34 8.31
C VAL A 74 -7.38 -1.37 7.48
N LEU A 75 -8.67 -1.69 7.27
CA LEU A 75 -9.55 -0.84 6.44
C LEU A 75 -10.08 0.37 7.21
N ASP A 76 -10.28 0.22 8.51
CA ASP A 76 -10.65 1.33 9.39
C ASP A 76 -9.43 2.20 9.74
N PRO A 77 -9.57 3.53 9.77
CA PRO A 77 -8.48 4.39 10.15
C PRO A 77 -8.04 4.14 11.60
N VAL A 78 -6.73 4.04 11.83
CA VAL A 78 -6.18 3.76 13.18
C VAL A 78 -5.44 4.94 13.81
N ASN A 79 -5.53 6.13 13.21
CA ASN A 79 -4.70 7.29 13.54
C ASN A 79 -4.87 7.80 14.98
N TRP A 80 -6.07 7.66 15.56
CA TRP A 80 -6.40 8.12 16.91
C TRP A 80 -6.15 7.07 17.99
N LEU A 81 -5.82 5.84 17.60
CA LEU A 81 -5.65 4.74 18.54
C LEU A 81 -4.31 4.84 19.27
N SER A 82 -4.28 4.41 20.52
CA SER A 82 -3.05 4.17 21.27
C SER A 82 -2.20 3.08 20.59
N ARG A 83 -0.96 2.91 21.05
CA ARG A 83 -0.06 1.90 20.48
C ARG A 83 -0.56 0.47 20.67
N SER A 84 -1.15 0.17 21.83
CA SER A 84 -1.73 -1.15 22.13
C SER A 84 -2.95 -1.42 21.26
N GLU A 85 -3.85 -0.45 21.13
CA GLU A 85 -5.03 -0.55 20.26
C GLU A 85 -4.63 -0.72 18.79
N ARG A 86 -3.65 0.04 18.29
CA ARG A 86 -3.10 -0.16 16.94
C ARG A 86 -2.60 -1.58 16.71
N ARG A 87 -1.84 -2.12 17.67
CA ARG A 87 -1.33 -3.50 17.58
C ARG A 87 -2.47 -4.52 17.55
N ALA A 88 -3.54 -4.30 18.33
CA ALA A 88 -4.73 -5.14 18.29
C ALA A 88 -5.45 -5.04 16.93
N SER A 89 -5.61 -3.83 16.39
CA SER A 89 -6.17 -3.62 15.05
C SER A 89 -5.35 -4.25 13.95
N HIS A 90 -4.01 -4.19 14.03
CA HIS A 90 -3.12 -4.88 13.09
C HIS A 90 -3.36 -6.39 13.12
N ALA A 91 -3.42 -6.99 14.31
CA ALA A 91 -3.67 -8.41 14.47
C ALA A 91 -5.05 -8.81 13.92
N ALA A 92 -6.09 -8.01 14.19
CA ALA A 92 -7.44 -8.21 13.66
C ALA A 92 -7.52 -8.03 12.14
N GLY A 93 -6.63 -7.22 11.54
CA GLY A 93 -6.54 -7.02 10.10
C GLY A 93 -5.96 -8.21 9.33
N ILE A 94 -5.17 -9.07 9.97
CA ILE A 94 -4.44 -10.17 9.32
C ILE A 94 -5.37 -11.09 8.51
N PRO A 95 -6.47 -11.65 9.06
CA PRO A 95 -7.32 -12.57 8.30
C PRO A 95 -7.97 -11.91 7.08
N SER A 96 -8.32 -10.62 7.21
CA SER A 96 -8.92 -9.84 6.15
C SER A 96 -7.91 -9.60 5.01
N LEU A 97 -6.68 -9.18 5.36
CA LEU A 97 -5.60 -9.01 4.39
C LEU A 97 -5.21 -10.34 3.73
N ALA A 98 -5.15 -11.44 4.48
CA ALA A 98 -4.83 -12.76 3.92
C ALA A 98 -5.84 -13.20 2.84
N ARG A 99 -7.14 -12.94 3.06
CA ARG A 99 -8.17 -13.18 2.05
C ARG A 99 -7.95 -12.31 0.80
N ARG A 100 -7.74 -11.01 0.99
CA ARG A 100 -7.47 -10.09 -0.12
C ARG A 100 -6.22 -10.47 -0.91
N LEU A 101 -5.13 -10.88 -0.24
CA LEU A 101 -3.91 -11.37 -0.90
C LEU A 101 -4.18 -12.58 -1.80
N LYS A 102 -4.98 -13.55 -1.32
CA LYS A 102 -5.39 -14.71 -2.11
C LYS A 102 -6.25 -14.33 -3.31
N ASP A 103 -7.17 -13.38 -3.13
CA ASP A 103 -8.06 -12.89 -4.19
C ASP A 103 -7.29 -12.04 -5.22
N TYR A 104 -6.29 -11.30 -4.76
CA TYR A 104 -5.47 -10.42 -5.60
C TYR A 104 -4.44 -11.20 -6.40
N LYS A 105 -3.98 -12.35 -5.87
CA LYS A 105 -2.91 -13.17 -6.44
C LYS A 105 -1.67 -12.33 -6.77
N ALA A 106 -1.39 -11.31 -5.94
CA ALA A 106 -0.28 -10.40 -6.16
C ALA A 106 1.04 -11.14 -5.87
N PRO A 107 1.97 -11.24 -6.84
CA PRO A 107 3.23 -11.96 -6.65
C PRO A 107 4.26 -11.17 -5.84
N ARG A 108 4.05 -9.85 -5.67
CA ARG A 108 4.97 -8.94 -4.98
C ARG A 108 4.19 -7.99 -4.10
N VAL A 109 4.65 -7.82 -2.86
CA VAL A 109 4.11 -6.86 -1.89
C VAL A 109 5.20 -5.87 -1.47
N VAL A 110 4.84 -4.59 -1.41
CA VAL A 110 5.67 -3.53 -0.86
C VAL A 110 4.93 -2.89 0.31
N ALA A 111 5.35 -3.17 1.54
CA ALA A 111 4.75 -2.59 2.74
C ALA A 111 5.49 -1.31 3.15
N PHE A 112 4.74 -0.23 3.33
CA PHE A 112 5.25 1.03 3.87
C PHE A 112 5.12 1.03 5.39
N MET A 113 6.22 1.30 6.10
CA MET A 113 6.35 1.30 7.56
C MET A 113 6.73 -0.07 8.16
N LYS A 114 7.84 -0.06 8.90
CA LYS A 114 8.34 -1.25 9.60
C LYS A 114 7.35 -1.87 10.60
N ALA A 115 6.46 -1.07 11.18
CA ALA A 115 5.52 -1.55 12.19
C ALA A 115 4.46 -2.51 11.63
N ILE A 116 4.14 -2.45 10.33
CA ILE A 116 3.22 -3.42 9.70
C ILE A 116 3.93 -4.63 9.09
N ALA A 117 5.27 -4.70 9.14
CA ALA A 117 6.02 -5.79 8.50
C ALA A 117 5.61 -7.18 9.02
N ALA A 118 5.60 -7.36 10.34
CA ALA A 118 5.23 -8.63 10.97
C ALA A 118 3.78 -9.06 10.68
N PRO A 119 2.75 -8.21 10.84
CA PRO A 119 1.39 -8.60 10.49
C PRO A 119 1.20 -8.85 8.98
N VAL A 120 1.86 -8.09 8.10
CA VAL A 120 1.84 -8.36 6.64
C VAL A 120 2.49 -9.71 6.31
N GLN A 121 3.64 -10.01 6.90
CA GLN A 121 4.31 -11.30 6.72
C GLN A 121 3.44 -12.46 7.19
N THR A 122 2.73 -12.28 8.31
CA THR A 122 1.77 -13.26 8.81
C THR A 122 0.59 -13.43 7.85
N ALA A 123 0.06 -12.34 7.30
CA ALA A 123 -1.04 -12.40 6.33
C ALA A 123 -0.65 -13.11 5.04
N ILE A 124 0.59 -12.90 4.54
CA ILE A 124 1.14 -13.63 3.38
C ILE A 124 1.25 -15.13 3.68
N ALA A 125 1.78 -15.50 4.85
CA ALA A 125 1.88 -16.90 5.23
C ALA A 125 0.50 -17.58 5.33
N VAL A 126 -0.48 -16.91 5.95
CA VAL A 126 -1.86 -17.40 6.10
C VAL A 126 -2.60 -17.46 4.75
N SER A 127 -2.31 -16.56 3.81
CA SER A 127 -2.98 -16.57 2.50
C SER A 127 -2.56 -17.75 1.63
N GLY A 128 -1.43 -18.40 1.94
CA GLY A 128 -0.83 -19.46 1.12
C GLY A 128 -0.40 -18.96 -0.27
N THR A 129 -0.28 -17.65 -0.46
CA THR A 129 0.12 -17.03 -1.73
C THR A 129 1.64 -16.96 -1.82
N ALA A 130 2.21 -17.51 -2.89
CA ALA A 130 3.62 -17.29 -3.19
C ALA A 130 3.84 -15.81 -3.55
N CYS A 131 4.40 -15.05 -2.62
CA CYS A 131 4.56 -13.60 -2.75
C CYS A 131 5.88 -13.16 -2.11
N SER A 132 6.66 -12.33 -2.80
CA SER A 132 7.81 -11.65 -2.19
C SER A 132 7.33 -10.43 -1.39
N LEU A 133 8.05 -10.09 -0.32
CA LEU A 133 7.76 -8.92 0.52
C LEU A 133 8.97 -8.00 0.59
N HIS A 134 8.78 -6.74 0.20
CA HIS A 134 9.70 -5.65 0.49
C HIS A 134 9.10 -4.75 1.56
N VAL A 135 9.91 -4.37 2.55
CA VAL A 135 9.51 -3.42 3.60
C VAL A 135 10.33 -2.16 3.43
N VAL A 136 9.65 -1.03 3.22
CA VAL A 136 10.29 0.27 3.05
C VAL A 136 9.86 1.25 4.15
N PRO A 137 10.66 2.30 4.43
CA PRO A 137 10.27 3.39 5.31
C PRO A 137 8.90 3.98 4.95
N PHE A 138 8.24 4.62 5.92
CA PHE A 138 7.01 5.35 5.61
C PHE A 138 7.35 6.57 4.72
N PRO A 139 6.56 6.88 3.67
CA PRO A 139 6.82 8.01 2.76
C PRO A 139 6.61 9.40 3.39
N GLY A 140 6.18 9.51 4.65
CA GLY A 140 5.97 10.78 5.33
C GLY A 140 6.87 10.98 6.57
N ASN A 141 6.56 12.02 7.35
CA ASN A 141 7.11 12.26 8.68
C ASN A 141 8.65 12.33 8.75
N GLY A 142 9.29 13.01 7.79
CA GLY A 142 10.75 13.22 7.77
C GLY A 142 11.55 12.06 7.17
N ARG A 143 10.90 10.98 6.72
CA ARG A 143 11.55 9.77 6.19
C ARG A 143 11.53 9.69 4.66
N GLN A 144 11.23 10.80 3.99
CA GLN A 144 11.11 10.85 2.53
C GLN A 144 12.40 10.42 1.83
N GLY A 145 13.57 10.87 2.32
CA GLY A 145 14.86 10.48 1.76
C GLY A 145 15.14 8.97 1.86
N GLU A 146 14.88 8.38 3.03
CA GLU A 146 15.02 6.93 3.23
C GLU A 146 14.04 6.14 2.35
N PHE A 147 12.79 6.61 2.24
CA PHE A 147 11.78 6.01 1.37
C PHE A 147 12.22 6.03 -0.09
N GLN A 148 12.66 7.17 -0.62
CA GLN A 148 13.13 7.30 -2.01
C GLN A 148 14.34 6.41 -2.28
N SER A 149 15.29 6.34 -1.34
CA SER A 149 16.44 5.46 -1.48
C SER A 149 16.04 3.98 -1.50
N ALA A 150 15.14 3.56 -0.60
CA ALA A 150 14.65 2.18 -0.55
C ALA A 150 13.85 1.80 -1.80
N MET A 151 12.97 2.70 -2.27
CA MET A 151 12.22 2.49 -3.51
C MET A 151 13.14 2.31 -4.71
N ARG A 152 14.17 3.16 -4.85
CA ARG A 152 15.16 3.05 -5.93
C ARG A 152 15.88 1.70 -5.93
N THR A 153 16.17 1.14 -4.75
CA THR A 153 16.81 -0.18 -4.65
C THR A 153 15.93 -1.30 -5.18
N ILE A 154 14.63 -1.29 -4.85
CA ILE A 154 13.72 -2.38 -5.24
C ILE A 154 13.09 -2.20 -6.61
N LEU A 155 13.14 -0.99 -7.17
CA LEU A 155 12.41 -0.63 -8.39
C LEU A 155 12.71 -1.52 -9.61
N PRO A 156 13.97 -1.94 -9.89
CA PRO A 156 14.24 -2.84 -11.01
C PRO A 156 13.44 -4.15 -10.94
N GLU A 157 13.25 -4.70 -9.74
CA GLU A 157 12.46 -5.91 -9.52
C GLU A 157 10.95 -5.67 -9.71
N LEU A 158 10.46 -4.49 -9.31
CA LEU A 158 9.05 -4.13 -9.44
C LEU A 158 8.62 -3.89 -10.90
N LEU A 159 9.54 -3.46 -11.76
CA LEU A 159 9.29 -3.16 -13.17
C LEU A 159 9.54 -4.37 -14.11
N SER A 160 10.10 -5.46 -13.58
CA SER A 160 10.27 -6.74 -14.31
C SER A 160 8.98 -7.55 -14.37
#